data_AF-A0A973IYT2-F1
#
_entry.id   AF-A0A973IYT2-F1
#
_cell.length_a   1.000
_cell.length_b   1.000
_cell.length_c   1.000
_cell.angle_alpha   90.00
_cell.angle_beta   90.00
_cell.angle_gamma   90.00
#
_symmetry.space_group_name_H-M   'P 1'
#
loop_
_entity.id
_entity.type
_entity.pdbx_description
1 polymer ?
#
loop_
_entity_poly.entity_id
_entity_poly.type
_entity_poly.pdbx_seq_one_letter_code
_entity_poly.pdbx_strand_id
1 'polypeptide(L)'
;MGFSKSIKEEALISSRRCCCICHEFVGLYTNVHHIVPIEQNGEDILENAIVLCLTCHGEVGHYNNKHPIGNKYSFSELKEHKQKWFEWCNNNPYAPLPKSPIVISPHEIPLGSKEWCPLSQIDLYNKTDTFLYQLWIKILVNSRQLDQENVNISLGNSPMDSKMEFGNKYLLDQQLLQINAVDSKNNKCIFLVIDKINPKTSYSFGITINSAKLTDYRDSLY
;
A
#
# COMPACT_ATOMS: atom_id res chain seq x y z
N MET A 1 -32.06 -10.84 -4.77
CA MET A 1 -31.08 -11.88 -5.16
C MET A 1 -29.76 -11.20 -5.45
N GLY A 2 -28.64 -11.90 -5.36
CA GLY A 2 -27.33 -11.31 -5.56
C GLY A 2 -26.22 -12.29 -5.23
N PHE A 3 -25.01 -11.96 -5.69
CA PHE A 3 -23.83 -12.81 -5.58
C PHE A 3 -23.67 -13.47 -4.21
N SER A 4 -23.31 -14.76 -4.24
CA SER A 4 -22.92 -15.51 -3.05
C SER A 4 -21.73 -14.86 -2.35
N LYS A 5 -21.52 -15.22 -1.08
CA LYS A 5 -20.37 -14.73 -0.31
C LYS A 5 -19.04 -15.04 -1.00
N SER A 6 -18.87 -16.26 -1.52
CA SER A 6 -17.63 -16.68 -2.18
C SER A 6 -17.31 -15.85 -3.42
N ILE A 7 -18.31 -15.58 -4.27
CA ILE A 7 -18.12 -14.76 -5.48
C ILE A 7 -17.74 -13.32 -5.12
N LYS A 8 -18.38 -12.75 -4.09
CA LYS A 8 -18.04 -11.41 -3.62
C LYS A 8 -16.60 -11.35 -3.09
N GLU A 9 -16.21 -12.31 -2.27
CA GLU A 9 -14.86 -12.39 -1.72
C GLU A 9 -13.82 -12.56 -2.83
N GLU A 10 -14.07 -13.43 -3.80
CA GLU A 10 -13.19 -13.64 -4.95
C GLU A 10 -13.03 -12.35 -5.76
N ALA A 11 -14.13 -11.69 -6.15
CA ALA A 11 -14.06 -10.42 -6.87
C ALA A 11 -13.30 -9.33 -6.10
N LEU A 12 -13.49 -9.24 -4.78
CA LEU A 12 -12.80 -8.28 -3.92
C LEU A 12 -11.30 -8.58 -3.79
N ILE A 13 -10.91 -9.85 -3.74
CA ILE A 13 -9.50 -10.28 -3.71
C ILE A 13 -8.84 -9.99 -5.06
N SER A 14 -9.46 -10.42 -6.17
CA SER A 14 -8.94 -10.24 -7.53
C SER A 14 -8.76 -8.77 -7.90
N SER A 15 -9.63 -7.89 -7.38
CA SER A 15 -9.52 -6.43 -7.56
C SER A 15 -8.60 -5.73 -6.57
N ARG A 16 -8.03 -6.43 -5.58
CA ARG A 16 -7.32 -5.85 -4.42
C ARG A 16 -8.13 -4.75 -3.71
N ARG A 17 -9.47 -4.93 -3.63
CA ARG A 17 -10.44 -3.94 -3.13
C ARG A 17 -10.35 -2.55 -3.79
N CYS A 18 -9.91 -2.50 -5.03
CA CYS A 18 -9.93 -1.29 -5.84
C CYS A 18 -11.13 -1.30 -6.80
N CYS A 19 -11.62 -0.12 -7.14
CA CYS A 19 -12.62 0.04 -8.20
C CYS A 19 -12.04 -0.40 -9.56
N CYS A 20 -12.73 -1.27 -10.30
CA CYS A 20 -12.29 -1.73 -11.61
C CYS A 20 -12.31 -0.62 -12.69
N ILE A 21 -13.02 0.49 -12.46
CA ILE A 21 -13.08 1.62 -13.39
C ILE A 21 -12.01 2.65 -13.05
N CYS A 22 -12.05 3.19 -11.82
CA CYS A 22 -11.19 4.30 -11.44
C CYS A 22 -9.90 3.88 -10.73
N HIS A 23 -9.72 2.59 -10.42
CA HIS A 23 -8.55 1.99 -9.73
C HIS A 23 -8.25 2.58 -8.34
N GLU A 24 -9.22 3.25 -7.73
CA GLU A 24 -9.10 3.77 -6.37
C GLU A 24 -9.30 2.65 -5.35
N PHE A 25 -8.42 2.58 -4.37
CA PHE A 25 -8.61 1.73 -3.20
C PHE A 25 -9.59 2.39 -2.24
N VAL A 26 -10.75 1.78 -2.05
CA VAL A 26 -11.79 2.34 -1.17
C VAL A 26 -12.20 1.40 -0.03
N GLY A 27 -11.49 0.27 0.12
CA GLY A 27 -11.59 -0.61 1.29
C GLY A 27 -13.00 -1.17 1.53
N LEU A 28 -13.70 -0.61 2.51
CA LEU A 28 -15.09 -0.96 2.87
C LEU A 28 -16.12 -0.28 1.96
N TYR A 29 -15.78 0.81 1.29
CA TYR A 29 -16.67 1.58 0.42
C TYR A 29 -16.65 1.06 -1.03
N THR A 30 -16.34 -0.22 -1.22
CA THR A 30 -16.53 -0.95 -2.48
C THR A 30 -17.86 -1.69 -2.48
N ASN A 31 -18.44 -1.90 -3.67
CA ASN A 31 -19.57 -2.79 -3.89
C ASN A 31 -19.30 -3.71 -5.09
N VAL A 32 -19.83 -4.93 -5.05
CA VAL A 32 -19.77 -5.89 -6.15
C VAL A 32 -21.08 -5.77 -6.93
N HIS A 33 -20.99 -5.16 -8.10
CA HIS A 33 -22.11 -4.88 -9.00
C HIS A 33 -22.20 -5.94 -10.10
N HIS A 34 -23.40 -6.15 -10.65
CA HIS A 34 -23.59 -6.97 -11.84
C HIS A 34 -23.23 -6.16 -13.09
N ILE A 35 -22.41 -6.71 -14.00
CA ILE A 35 -22.14 -6.07 -15.29
C ILE A 35 -23.42 -6.05 -16.14
N VAL A 36 -24.07 -7.21 -16.27
CA VAL A 36 -25.42 -7.35 -16.81
C VAL A 36 -26.38 -7.42 -15.62
N PRO A 37 -27.30 -6.46 -15.45
CA PRO A 37 -28.23 -6.43 -14.33
C PRO A 37 -29.17 -7.63 -14.27
N ILE A 38 -29.70 -7.95 -13.07
CA ILE A 38 -30.63 -9.07 -12.86
C ILE A 38 -31.90 -8.89 -13.71
N GLU A 39 -32.41 -7.67 -13.87
CA GLU A 39 -33.58 -7.38 -14.72
C GLU A 39 -33.34 -7.68 -16.21
N GLN A 40 -32.09 -7.83 -16.63
CA GLN A 40 -31.68 -8.25 -17.98
C GLN A 40 -31.13 -9.69 -18.00
N ASN A 41 -31.53 -10.52 -17.04
CA ASN A 41 -31.09 -11.92 -16.87
C ASN A 41 -29.59 -12.05 -16.56
N GLY A 42 -29.02 -11.09 -15.85
CA GLY A 42 -27.66 -11.18 -15.32
C GLY A 42 -27.51 -12.32 -14.33
N GLU A 43 -26.56 -13.22 -14.58
CA GLU A 43 -26.26 -14.35 -13.70
C GLU A 43 -25.44 -13.92 -12.47
N ASP A 44 -25.64 -14.60 -11.34
CA ASP A 44 -24.86 -14.45 -10.11
C ASP A 44 -23.53 -15.25 -10.20
N ILE A 45 -22.72 -14.99 -11.24
CA ILE A 45 -21.41 -15.63 -11.48
C ILE A 45 -20.26 -14.63 -11.40
N LEU A 46 -19.04 -15.12 -11.17
CA LEU A 46 -17.86 -14.27 -11.04
C LEU A 46 -17.66 -13.41 -12.28
N GLU A 47 -17.83 -13.95 -13.49
CA GLU A 47 -17.66 -13.25 -14.78
C GLU A 47 -18.53 -12.00 -14.86
N ASN A 48 -19.72 -12.04 -14.28
CA ASN A 48 -20.67 -10.94 -14.23
C ASN A 48 -20.48 -10.01 -13.02
N ALA A 49 -19.59 -10.33 -12.08
CA ALA A 49 -19.30 -9.52 -10.90
C ALA A 49 -18.19 -8.49 -11.16
N ILE A 50 -18.47 -7.20 -11.03
CA ILE A 50 -17.49 -6.10 -11.11
C ILE A 50 -17.40 -5.34 -9.79
N VAL A 51 -16.18 -5.05 -9.32
CA VAL A 51 -15.97 -4.28 -8.09
C VAL A 51 -15.91 -2.79 -8.40
N LEU A 52 -16.76 -1.99 -7.77
CA LEU A 52 -16.87 -0.54 -7.99
C LEU A 52 -16.81 0.22 -6.66
N CYS A 53 -16.23 1.42 -6.66
CA CYS A 53 -16.45 2.37 -5.55
C CYS A 53 -17.89 2.91 -5.60
N LEU A 54 -18.38 3.48 -4.49
CA LEU A 54 -19.76 4.00 -4.43
C LEU A 54 -20.07 5.07 -5.49
N THR A 55 -19.08 5.88 -5.87
CA THR A 55 -19.22 6.90 -6.93
C THR A 55 -19.47 6.24 -8.30
N CYS A 56 -18.55 5.38 -8.75
CA CYS A 56 -18.71 4.67 -10.03
C CYS A 56 -19.93 3.73 -10.01
N HIS A 57 -20.25 3.13 -8.87
CA HIS A 57 -21.46 2.33 -8.71
C HIS A 57 -22.72 3.16 -8.96
N GLY A 58 -22.78 4.38 -8.42
CA GLY A 58 -23.87 5.32 -8.72
C GLY A 58 -23.96 5.63 -10.21
N GLU A 59 -22.84 5.99 -10.83
CA GLU A 59 -22.79 6.33 -12.26
C GLU A 59 -23.24 5.19 -13.18
N VAL A 60 -22.85 3.94 -12.87
CA VAL A 60 -23.29 2.75 -13.62
C VAL A 60 -24.77 2.44 -13.37
N GLY A 61 -25.26 2.63 -12.15
CA GLY A 61 -26.65 2.35 -11.76
C GLY A 61 -27.67 3.44 -12.16
N HIS A 62 -27.23 4.67 -12.43
CA HIS A 62 -28.09 5.77 -12.84
C HIS A 62 -28.49 5.68 -14.33
N TYR A 63 -29.31 4.69 -14.64
CA TYR A 63 -29.93 4.53 -15.96
C TYR A 63 -31.32 5.16 -15.99
N ASN A 64 -31.50 6.25 -16.75
CA ASN A 64 -32.81 6.76 -17.13
C ASN A 64 -32.95 6.81 -18.66
N ASN A 65 -33.69 5.86 -19.23
CA ASN A 65 -33.95 5.83 -20.67
C ASN A 65 -34.68 7.03 -21.23
N LYS A 66 -35.41 7.75 -20.39
CA LYS A 66 -36.23 8.89 -20.81
C LYS A 66 -35.40 10.17 -20.93
N HIS A 67 -34.19 10.21 -20.37
CA HIS A 67 -33.30 11.38 -20.39
C HIS A 67 -31.83 10.95 -20.52
N PRO A 68 -31.35 10.62 -21.73
CA PRO A 68 -29.95 10.25 -21.94
C PRO A 68 -29.05 11.49 -21.77
N ILE A 69 -28.22 11.50 -20.73
CA ILE A 69 -27.15 12.48 -20.49
C ILE A 69 -25.82 11.72 -20.47
N GLY A 70 -24.82 12.23 -21.21
CA GLY A 70 -23.47 11.66 -21.25
C GLY A 70 -23.34 10.35 -22.05
N ASN A 71 -22.11 9.82 -22.06
CA ASN A 71 -21.81 8.50 -22.61
C ASN A 71 -22.03 7.44 -21.53
N LYS A 72 -22.87 6.45 -21.82
CA LYS A 72 -23.22 5.38 -20.88
C LYS A 72 -22.13 4.31 -20.85
N TYR A 73 -21.88 3.76 -19.68
CA TYR A 73 -21.10 2.54 -19.55
C TYR A 73 -21.81 1.38 -20.27
N SER A 74 -21.13 0.79 -21.26
CA SER A 74 -21.63 -0.41 -21.92
C SER A 74 -21.24 -1.67 -21.15
N PHE A 75 -22.00 -2.77 -21.32
CA PHE A 75 -21.63 -4.05 -20.71
C PHE A 75 -20.24 -4.53 -21.16
N SER A 76 -19.90 -4.32 -22.43
CA SER A 76 -18.58 -4.62 -22.99
C SER A 76 -17.47 -3.81 -22.32
N GLU A 77 -17.70 -2.52 -22.10
CA GLU A 77 -16.74 -1.62 -21.45
C GLU A 77 -16.52 -2.01 -19.97
N LEU A 78 -17.59 -2.28 -19.23
CA LEU A 78 -17.50 -2.74 -17.84
C LEU A 78 -16.73 -4.07 -17.74
N LYS A 79 -17.04 -5.01 -18.64
CA LYS A 79 -16.33 -6.29 -18.73
C LYS A 79 -14.84 -6.08 -19.00
N GLU A 80 -14.50 -5.19 -19.93
CA GLU A 80 -13.12 -4.88 -20.29
C GLU A 80 -12.36 -4.18 -19.14
N HIS A 81 -12.97 -3.21 -18.46
CA HIS A 81 -12.41 -2.57 -17.27
C HIS A 81 -12.06 -3.58 -16.19
N LYS A 82 -13.01 -4.45 -15.86
CA LYS A 82 -12.79 -5.53 -14.89
C LYS A 82 -11.65 -6.45 -15.33
N GLN A 83 -11.66 -6.94 -16.56
CA GLN A 83 -10.68 -7.90 -17.04
C GLN A 83 -9.28 -7.31 -16.99
N LYS A 84 -9.09 -6.11 -17.53
CA LYS A 84 -7.79 -5.40 -17.50
C LYS A 84 -7.30 -5.17 -16.08
N TRP A 85 -8.20 -4.79 -15.17
CA TRP A 85 -7.82 -4.54 -13.78
C TRP A 85 -7.43 -5.83 -13.04
N PHE A 86 -8.20 -6.91 -13.22
CA PHE A 86 -7.90 -8.20 -12.61
C PHE A 86 -6.57 -8.77 -13.15
N GLU A 87 -6.35 -8.69 -14.46
CA GLU A 87 -5.10 -9.09 -15.09
C GLU A 87 -3.92 -8.28 -14.55
N TRP A 88 -4.06 -6.96 -14.45
CA TRP A 88 -3.01 -6.11 -13.88
C TRP A 88 -2.71 -6.48 -12.42
N CYS A 89 -3.73 -6.69 -11.58
CA CYS A 89 -3.55 -7.09 -10.19
C CYS A 89 -2.84 -8.43 -10.06
N ASN A 90 -3.22 -9.40 -10.89
CA ASN A 90 -2.62 -10.73 -10.91
C ASN A 90 -1.14 -10.69 -11.34
N ASN A 91 -0.82 -9.87 -12.35
CA ASN A 91 0.55 -9.72 -12.86
C ASN A 91 1.43 -8.87 -11.94
N ASN A 92 0.83 -8.03 -11.09
CA ASN A 92 1.52 -7.08 -10.22
C ASN A 92 1.11 -7.22 -8.74
N PRO A 93 1.23 -8.39 -8.11
CA PRO A 93 0.70 -8.64 -6.77
C PRO A 93 1.39 -7.80 -5.68
N TYR A 94 2.63 -7.38 -5.91
CA TYR A 94 3.43 -6.59 -4.98
C TYR A 94 3.60 -5.12 -5.39
N ALA A 95 3.09 -4.72 -6.57
CA ALA A 95 3.20 -3.33 -6.99
C ALA A 95 2.31 -2.44 -6.11
N PRO A 96 2.77 -1.20 -5.79
CA PRO A 96 1.92 -0.18 -5.18
C PRO A 96 0.65 0.04 -6.01
N LEU A 97 -0.45 0.37 -5.35
CA LEU A 97 -1.70 0.64 -6.05
C LEU A 97 -1.57 1.93 -6.89
N PRO A 98 -2.12 1.99 -8.12
CA PRO A 98 -1.96 3.14 -9.02
C PRO A 98 -2.46 4.45 -8.43
N LYS A 99 -3.55 4.39 -7.64
CA LYS A 99 -4.06 5.49 -6.82
C LYS A 99 -3.80 5.24 -5.34
N SER A 100 -2.59 4.79 -5.00
CA SER A 100 -2.19 4.65 -3.60
C SER A 100 -2.43 5.99 -2.88
N PRO A 101 -3.13 5.98 -1.72
CA PRO A 101 -3.33 7.19 -0.92
C PRO A 101 -2.01 7.77 -0.43
N ILE A 102 -0.94 6.99 -0.53
CA ILE A 102 0.37 7.27 0.00
C ILE A 102 1.42 7.08 -1.09
N VAL A 103 2.36 8.00 -1.18
CA VAL A 103 3.60 7.85 -1.95
C VAL A 103 4.75 7.71 -0.98
N ILE A 104 5.63 6.74 -1.24
CA ILE A 104 6.88 6.53 -0.50
C ILE A 104 8.02 6.69 -1.49
N SER A 105 9.04 7.48 -1.15
CA SER A 105 10.20 7.74 -2.01
C SER A 105 11.46 7.92 -1.16
N PRO A 106 12.62 7.38 -1.55
CA PRO A 106 12.80 6.44 -2.65
C PRO A 106 12.28 5.04 -2.26
N HIS A 107 12.04 4.18 -3.27
CA HIS A 107 11.64 2.79 -3.03
C HIS A 107 12.82 1.88 -2.63
N GLU A 108 14.04 2.32 -2.93
CA GLU A 108 15.28 1.64 -2.59
C GLU A 108 16.30 2.67 -2.09
N ILE A 109 17.05 2.29 -1.06
CA ILE A 109 18.06 3.15 -0.47
C ILE A 109 19.39 2.39 -0.51
N PRO A 110 20.33 2.79 -1.36
CA PRO A 110 21.66 2.23 -1.32
C PRO A 110 22.34 2.66 -0.02
N LEU A 111 22.97 1.70 0.65
CA LEU A 111 23.76 1.98 1.85
C LEU A 111 25.20 2.19 1.41
N GLY A 112 25.69 3.42 1.51
CA GLY A 112 27.05 3.79 1.11
C GLY A 112 28.12 3.26 2.07
N SER A 113 29.30 2.94 1.54
CA SER A 113 30.49 2.60 2.31
C SER A 113 31.22 3.87 2.79
N LYS A 114 31.21 4.08 4.11
CA LYS A 114 32.12 4.86 4.99
C LYS A 114 32.59 6.30 4.65
N GLU A 115 32.55 6.82 3.42
CA GLU A 115 33.13 8.17 3.15
C GLU A 115 32.14 9.22 2.63
N TRP A 116 31.02 8.82 2.03
CA TRP A 116 29.92 9.72 1.67
C TRP A 116 28.61 8.96 1.81
N CYS A 117 28.01 9.02 3.00
CA CYS A 117 26.59 8.68 3.15
C CYS A 117 25.83 10.00 3.07
N PRO A 118 25.19 10.36 1.93
CA PRO A 118 24.11 11.33 2.03
C PRO A 118 23.13 10.78 3.06
N LEU A 119 22.57 11.65 3.91
CA LEU A 119 21.52 11.27 4.86
C LEU A 119 20.50 10.41 4.12
N SER A 120 20.53 9.10 4.38
CA SER A 120 19.58 8.17 3.77
C SER A 120 18.23 8.56 4.32
N GLN A 121 17.30 9.00 3.47
CA GLN A 121 15.98 9.42 3.93
C GLN A 121 14.89 8.72 3.13
N ILE A 122 13.77 8.47 3.79
CA ILE A 122 12.51 8.06 3.17
C ILE A 122 11.51 9.18 3.38
N ASP A 123 10.93 9.65 2.30
CA ASP A 123 9.82 10.57 2.27
C ASP A 123 8.52 9.81 2.07
N LEU A 124 7.52 10.27 2.81
CA LEU A 124 6.18 9.71 2.85
C LEU A 124 5.18 10.83 2.64
N TYR A 125 4.42 10.77 1.56
CA TYR A 125 3.44 11.78 1.20
C TYR A 125 2.01 11.22 1.22
N ASN A 126 1.13 11.84 2.00
CA ASN A 126 -0.30 11.57 1.96
C ASN A 126 -0.95 12.37 0.83
N LYS A 127 -1.37 11.69 -0.23
CA LYS A 127 -2.05 12.30 -1.40
C LYS A 127 -3.50 12.67 -1.14
N THR A 128 -4.09 12.19 -0.05
CA THR A 128 -5.52 12.36 0.23
C THR A 128 -5.81 13.67 0.95
N ASP A 129 -7.09 14.05 0.94
CA ASP A 129 -7.64 15.17 1.71
C ASP A 129 -8.09 14.73 3.13
N THR A 130 -7.71 13.52 3.53
CA THR A 130 -8.11 12.89 4.80
C THR A 130 -6.91 12.49 5.65
N PHE A 131 -7.11 12.40 6.96
CA PHE A 131 -6.10 11.83 7.86
C PHE A 131 -5.97 10.33 7.62
N LEU A 132 -4.73 9.84 7.61
CA LEU A 132 -4.45 8.40 7.61
C LEU A 132 -3.93 8.02 9.00
N TYR A 133 -4.45 6.92 9.54
CA TYR A 133 -4.08 6.43 10.87
C TYR A 133 -3.48 5.04 10.77
N GLN A 134 -2.60 4.70 11.71
CA GLN A 134 -1.96 3.39 11.82
C GLN A 134 -1.37 2.92 10.49
N LEU A 135 -0.53 3.75 9.87
CA LEU A 135 0.16 3.35 8.66
C LEU A 135 1.29 2.38 8.98
N TRP A 136 1.31 1.25 8.28
CA TRP A 136 2.41 0.28 8.34
C TRP A 136 3.25 0.38 7.08
N ILE A 137 4.54 0.66 7.23
CA ILE A 137 5.54 0.59 6.17
C ILE A 137 6.47 -0.57 6.47
N LYS A 138 6.62 -1.49 5.52
CA LYS A 138 7.56 -2.59 5.61
C LYS A 138 8.80 -2.27 4.78
N ILE A 139 9.96 -2.24 5.41
CA ILE A 139 11.26 -2.06 4.76
C ILE A 139 11.99 -3.40 4.79
N LEU A 140 12.41 -3.89 3.64
CA LEU A 140 13.21 -5.10 3.53
C LEU A 140 14.69 -4.76 3.69
N VAL A 141 15.38 -5.48 4.56
CA VAL A 141 16.83 -5.32 4.75
C VAL A 141 17.53 -6.38 3.90
N ASN A 142 17.88 -6.00 2.67
CA ASN A 142 18.53 -6.90 1.71
C ASN A 142 20.06 -6.76 1.74
N SER A 143 20.67 -7.02 2.89
CA SER A 143 22.13 -7.03 3.04
C SER A 143 22.57 -8.15 3.97
N ARG A 144 23.65 -8.85 3.58
CA ARG A 144 24.27 -9.88 4.42
C ARG A 144 25.10 -9.28 5.56
N GLN A 145 25.57 -8.04 5.39
CA GLN A 145 26.46 -7.36 6.33
C GLN A 145 25.71 -6.46 7.32
N LEU A 146 24.41 -6.25 7.10
CA LEU A 146 23.57 -5.38 7.93
C LEU A 146 22.46 -6.18 8.58
N ASP A 147 22.42 -6.13 9.91
CA ASP A 147 21.24 -6.54 10.67
C ASP A 147 20.30 -5.35 10.88
N GLN A 148 19.00 -5.65 10.94
CA GLN A 148 17.93 -4.68 11.22
C GLN A 148 18.15 -3.89 12.53
N GLU A 149 18.84 -4.49 13.51
CA GLU A 149 19.20 -3.85 14.78
C GLU A 149 20.23 -2.71 14.62
N ASN A 150 20.93 -2.68 13.49
CA ASN A 150 21.93 -1.65 13.19
C ASN A 150 21.33 -0.48 12.40
N VAL A 151 20.03 -0.52 12.08
CA VAL A 151 19.32 0.51 11.33
C VAL A 151 18.41 1.27 12.28
N ASN A 152 18.63 2.58 12.39
CA ASN A 152 17.80 3.48 13.18
C ASN A 152 17.07 4.43 12.24
N ILE A 153 15.76 4.48 12.38
CA ILE A 153 14.89 5.36 11.59
C ILE A 153 14.24 6.37 12.53
N SER A 154 14.34 7.66 12.19
CA SER A 154 13.75 8.73 12.99
C SER A 154 13.13 9.81 12.12
N LEU A 155 12.10 10.48 12.63
CA LEU A 155 11.49 11.61 11.94
C LEU A 155 12.51 12.75 11.85
N GLY A 156 12.76 13.28 10.65
CA GLY A 156 13.87 14.18 10.35
C GLY A 156 13.90 15.50 11.15
N ASN A 157 12.80 15.83 11.85
CA ASN A 157 12.66 17.05 12.66
C ASN A 157 12.32 16.78 14.14
N SER A 158 12.40 15.53 14.64
CA SER A 158 12.10 15.27 16.05
C SER A 158 13.31 15.69 16.93
N PRO A 159 13.11 16.48 18.01
CA PRO A 159 14.17 16.77 18.96
C PRO A 159 14.74 15.45 19.50
N MET A 160 16.08 15.33 19.61
CA MET A 160 16.73 14.09 20.10
C MET A 160 16.19 13.61 21.46
N ASP A 161 15.58 14.49 22.23
CA ASP A 161 15.08 14.26 23.59
C ASP A 161 13.72 13.54 23.69
N SER A 162 13.09 13.16 22.57
CA SER A 162 11.77 12.49 22.56
C SER A 162 11.83 10.96 22.41
N LYS A 163 13.03 10.37 22.31
CA LYS A 163 13.22 8.93 22.07
C LYS A 163 13.22 8.14 23.39
N MET A 164 12.31 7.18 23.54
CA MET A 164 12.38 6.15 24.59
C MET A 164 12.72 4.79 23.96
N GLU A 165 13.76 4.14 24.48
CA GLU A 165 14.13 2.76 24.14
C GLU A 165 13.43 1.78 25.08
N PHE A 166 12.73 0.79 24.51
CA PHE A 166 12.17 -0.34 25.27
C PHE A 166 12.89 -1.63 24.88
N GLY A 167 14.05 -1.88 25.51
CA GLY A 167 14.94 -2.98 25.16
C GLY A 167 15.51 -2.88 23.73
N ASN A 168 16.22 -3.91 23.25
CA ASN A 168 16.90 -3.87 21.95
C ASN A 168 15.97 -3.93 20.73
N LYS A 169 14.64 -3.83 20.91
CA LYS A 169 13.64 -4.15 19.88
C LYS A 169 12.75 -2.98 19.47
N TYR A 170 12.62 -1.93 20.29
CA TYR A 170 11.64 -0.86 20.07
C TYR A 170 12.24 0.52 20.31
N LEU A 171 12.04 1.41 19.33
CA LEU A 171 12.29 2.86 19.44
C LEU A 171 10.95 3.57 19.26
N LEU A 172 10.59 4.41 20.24
CA LEU A 172 9.39 5.25 20.20
C LEU A 172 9.80 6.72 20.02
N ASP A 173 9.43 7.29 18.88
CA ASP A 173 9.26 8.73 18.67
C ASP A 173 7.74 8.98 18.70
N GLN A 174 7.24 10.13 19.18
CA GLN A 174 5.81 10.31 19.57
C GLN A 174 4.77 10.01 18.46
N GLN A 175 5.21 9.78 17.21
CA GLN A 175 4.37 9.41 16.06
C GLN A 175 4.88 8.18 15.29
N LEU A 176 5.99 7.54 15.70
CA LEU A 176 6.67 6.48 14.97
C LEU A 176 7.14 5.37 15.91
N LEU A 177 6.71 4.14 15.62
CA LEU A 177 7.18 2.91 16.26
C LEU A 177 7.96 2.08 15.23
N GLN A 178 9.22 1.79 15.55
CA GLN A 178 10.06 0.86 14.76
C GLN A 178 10.00 -0.54 15.38
N ILE A 179 9.76 -1.56 14.54
CA ILE A 179 9.75 -2.98 14.93
C ILE A 179 10.67 -3.77 14.01
N ASN A 180 11.70 -4.36 14.58
CA ASN A 180 12.63 -5.26 13.91
C ASN A 180 12.04 -6.67 13.85
N ALA A 181 11.91 -7.28 12.66
CA ALA A 181 11.19 -8.54 12.47
C ALA A 181 11.73 -9.38 11.31
N VAL A 182 11.35 -10.66 11.29
CA VAL A 182 11.56 -11.54 10.15
C VAL A 182 10.19 -11.82 9.53
N ASP A 183 10.06 -11.67 8.21
CA ASP A 183 8.79 -11.92 7.53
C ASP A 183 8.50 -13.41 7.31
N SER A 184 7.31 -13.74 6.80
CA SER A 184 6.89 -15.13 6.53
C SER A 184 7.74 -15.85 5.47
N LYS A 185 8.61 -15.14 4.75
CA LYS A 185 9.57 -15.68 3.78
C LYS A 185 11.00 -15.71 4.34
N ASN A 186 11.16 -15.52 5.64
CA ASN A 186 12.45 -15.50 6.35
C ASN A 186 13.37 -14.33 5.96
N ASN A 187 12.81 -13.22 5.45
CA ASN A 187 13.59 -12.01 5.16
C ASN A 187 13.68 -11.10 6.40
N LYS A 188 14.86 -10.53 6.64
CA LYS A 188 15.03 -9.46 7.64
C LYS A 188 14.27 -8.21 7.20
N CYS A 189 13.50 -7.62 8.11
CA CYS A 189 12.68 -6.46 7.79
C CYS A 189 12.45 -5.55 9.00
N ILE A 190 12.14 -4.30 8.69
CA ILE A 190 11.78 -3.28 9.67
C ILE A 190 10.36 -2.84 9.34
N PHE A 191 9.46 -2.95 10.32
CA PHE A 191 8.14 -2.34 10.24
C PHE A 191 8.19 -0.97 10.91
N LEU A 192 7.77 0.05 10.19
CA LEU A 192 7.50 1.38 10.72
C LEU A 192 5.99 1.53 10.86
N VAL A 193 5.54 1.74 12.09
CA VAL A 193 4.13 2.01 12.41
C VAL A 193 4.02 3.49 12.74
N ILE A 194 3.30 4.23 11.89
CA ILE A 194 3.07 5.66 12.03
C ILE A 194 1.63 5.87 12.49
N ASP A 195 1.45 6.52 13.62
CA ASP A 195 0.14 6.67 14.25
C ASP A 195 -0.81 7.51 13.40
N LYS A 196 -0.32 8.64 12.87
CA LYS A 196 -1.13 9.61 12.12
C LYS A 196 -0.32 10.33 11.05
N ILE A 197 -0.94 10.51 9.88
CA ILE A 197 -0.41 11.33 8.78
C ILE A 197 -1.48 12.33 8.35
N ASN A 198 -1.09 13.61 8.34
CA ASN A 198 -1.99 14.68 7.95
C ASN A 198 -2.31 14.65 6.44
N PRO A 199 -3.48 15.18 6.02
CA PRO A 199 -3.81 15.37 4.61
C PRO A 199 -2.78 16.22 3.89
N LYS A 200 -2.42 15.87 2.64
CA LYS A 200 -1.53 16.67 1.77
C LYS A 200 -0.20 17.08 2.40
N THR A 201 0.32 16.28 3.33
CA THR A 201 1.62 16.54 3.98
C THR A 201 2.64 15.46 3.68
N SER A 202 3.90 15.86 3.64
CA SER A 202 5.07 14.98 3.57
C SER A 202 5.71 14.81 4.93
N TYR A 203 6.16 13.60 5.23
CA TYR A 203 6.96 13.23 6.40
C TYR A 203 8.27 12.64 5.90
N SER A 204 9.39 13.18 6.38
CA SER A 204 10.73 12.70 6.04
C SER A 204 11.31 11.95 7.21
N PHE A 205 11.78 10.73 6.95
CA PHE A 205 12.39 9.85 7.94
C PHE A 205 13.87 9.70 7.61
N GLY A 206 14.73 10.21 8.47
CA GLY A 206 16.16 9.99 8.40
C GLY A 206 16.50 8.57 8.84
N ILE A 207 17.40 7.94 8.09
CA ILE A 207 17.90 6.59 8.32
C ILE A 207 19.38 6.71 8.61
N THR A 208 19.77 6.15 9.75
CA THR A 208 21.15 6.09 10.20
C THR A 208 21.53 4.65 10.44
N ILE A 209 22.77 4.31 10.11
CA ILE A 209 23.34 2.99 10.35
C ILE A 209 24.37 3.13 11.45
N ASN A 210 24.23 2.33 12.50
CA ASN A 210 25.26 2.24 13.52
C ASN A 210 26.42 1.37 13.01
N SER A 211 27.45 2.04 12.49
CA SER A 211 28.61 1.41 11.84
C SER A 211 29.55 0.68 12.81
N ALA A 212 29.41 0.89 14.12
CA ALA A 212 30.20 0.20 15.14
C ALA A 212 29.88 -1.31 15.27
N LYS A 213 28.79 -1.77 14.65
CA LYS A 213 28.33 -3.18 14.65
C LYS A 213 28.33 -3.82 13.26
N LEU A 214 28.84 -3.14 12.24
CA LEU A 214 29.16 -3.78 10.97
C LEU A 214 30.40 -4.63 11.22
N THR A 215 30.19 -5.90 11.52
CA THR A 215 31.27 -6.84 11.84
C THR A 215 32.35 -6.79 10.75
N ASP A 216 33.59 -6.55 11.19
CA ASP A 216 34.80 -6.75 10.39
C ASP A 216 34.85 -8.22 9.93
N TYR A 217 34.37 -8.48 8.72
CA TYR A 217 34.58 -9.74 8.01
C TYR A 217 35.84 -9.65 7.13
N ARG A 218 36.91 -9.03 7.64
CA ARG A 218 38.20 -8.95 6.95
C ARG A 218 39.15 -10.10 7.26
N ASP A 219 38.85 -10.96 8.23
CA ASP A 219 39.79 -12.03 8.65
C ASP A 219 39.33 -13.47 8.31
N SER A 220 38.74 -13.70 7.12
CA SER A 220 38.50 -15.07 6.64
C SER A 220 38.96 -15.33 5.20
N LEU A 221 39.89 -14.54 4.68
CA LEU A 221 40.56 -14.77 3.41
C LEU A 221 42.08 -14.56 3.55
N TYR A 222 42.70 -15.32 4.46
CA TYR A 222 44.10 -15.70 4.41
C TYR A 222 44.27 -17.10 4.99
#